data_AF-A0A2D4J199-F1
#
_entry.id   AF-A0A2D4J199-F1
#
_cell.length_a   1.000
_cell.length_b   1.000
_cell.length_c   1.000
_cell.angle_alpha   90.00
_cell.angle_beta   90.00
_cell.angle_gamma   90.00
#
_symmetry.space_group_name_H-M   'P 1'
#
loop_
_entity.id
_entity.type
_entity.pdbx_description
1 polymer ?
#
loop_
_entity_poly.entity_id
_entity_poly.type
_entity_poly.pdbx_seq_one_letter_code
_entity_poly.pdbx_strand_id
1 'polypeptide(L)'
;IFAAADPQNTYMIDYDEFRNVLLNISDGKLSEHEIMTIGRYYSVREENEMDATYLLAVSQENLKKNNFENFGQLLAALAYSDREKCGLLASDKCRTVCKSFRLPLADDLLRALLAACEDCKEHVNYKKLVDGLNWREHPIPAFQTILMPLQYEDGWSGEPPALPVKKIKYLPLIEDVFGSKD
;
A
#
# COMPACT_ATOMS: atom_id res chain seq x y z
N ILE A 1 20.51 6.64 -21.48
CA ILE A 1 19.99 7.86 -20.80
C ILE A 1 19.60 7.55 -19.36
N PHE A 2 18.65 6.64 -19.11
CA PHE A 2 18.34 6.17 -17.74
C PHE A 2 19.56 5.60 -17.00
N ALA A 3 20.39 4.77 -17.65
CA ALA A 3 21.63 4.26 -17.05
C ALA A 3 22.67 5.34 -16.68
N ALA A 4 22.57 6.56 -17.25
CA ALA A 4 23.43 7.67 -16.85
C ALA A 4 22.93 8.35 -15.56
N ALA A 5 21.64 8.22 -15.25
CA ALA A 5 21.03 8.64 -13.99
C ALA A 5 21.08 7.55 -12.89
N ASP A 6 21.59 6.35 -13.21
CA ASP A 6 21.79 5.24 -12.25
C ASP A 6 23.24 4.74 -12.28
N PRO A 7 24.22 5.48 -11.71
CA PRO A 7 25.63 5.10 -11.75
C PRO A 7 25.93 3.77 -11.05
N GLN A 8 25.06 3.36 -10.12
CA GLN A 8 25.18 2.11 -9.38
C GLN A 8 24.51 0.93 -10.08
N ASN A 9 23.85 1.15 -11.22
CA ASN A 9 23.15 0.13 -12.01
C ASN A 9 22.17 -0.71 -11.16
N THR A 10 21.41 -0.02 -10.31
CA THR A 10 20.39 -0.58 -9.43
C THR A 10 19.07 -0.86 -10.14
N TYR A 11 18.95 -0.42 -11.40
CA TYR A 11 17.73 -0.43 -12.21
C TYR A 11 16.61 0.45 -11.67
N MET A 12 16.98 1.39 -10.80
CA MET A 12 16.08 2.31 -10.12
C MET A 12 16.69 3.71 -10.10
N ILE A 13 15.85 4.72 -10.23
CA ILE A 13 16.23 6.14 -10.06
C ILE A 13 15.20 6.88 -9.23
N ASP A 14 15.58 8.02 -8.66
CA ASP A 14 14.64 8.85 -7.89
C ASP A 14 13.64 9.55 -8.82
N TYR A 15 12.48 9.96 -8.29
CA TYR A 15 11.41 10.59 -9.10
C TYR A 15 11.89 11.84 -9.85
N ASP A 16 12.68 12.69 -9.20
CA ASP A 16 13.16 13.93 -9.82
C ASP A 16 14.11 13.64 -11.00
N GLU A 17 14.97 12.63 -10.87
CA GLU A 17 15.86 12.18 -11.94
C GLU A 17 15.05 11.62 -13.10
N PHE A 18 14.06 10.77 -12.80
CA PHE A 18 13.14 10.22 -13.79
C PHE A 18 12.37 11.30 -14.55
N ARG A 19 11.82 12.28 -13.82
CA ARG A 19 11.11 13.43 -14.38
C ARG A 19 12.01 14.21 -15.33
N ASN A 20 13.22 14.53 -14.91
CA ASN A 20 14.18 15.25 -15.74
C ASN A 20 14.57 14.46 -16.99
N VAL A 21 14.74 13.14 -16.89
CA VAL A 21 15.01 12.27 -18.04
C VAL A 21 13.84 12.27 -19.03
N LEU A 22 12.60 12.14 -18.57
CA LEU A 22 11.43 12.13 -19.46
C LEU A 22 11.17 13.50 -20.11
N LEU A 23 11.36 14.60 -19.39
CA LEU A 23 11.29 15.95 -19.97
C LEU A 23 12.31 16.13 -21.10
N ASN A 24 13.55 15.67 -20.88
CA ASN A 24 14.62 15.77 -21.87
C ASN A 24 14.39 14.88 -23.10
N ILE A 25 13.87 13.66 -22.94
CA ILE A 25 13.66 12.73 -24.06
C ILE A 25 12.38 13.06 -24.84
N SER A 26 11.34 13.54 -24.17
CA SER A 26 10.05 13.83 -24.81
C SER A 26 10.03 15.14 -25.59
N ASP A 27 11.06 16.00 -25.45
CA ASP A 27 11.11 17.32 -26.09
C ASP A 27 9.83 18.15 -25.82
N GLY A 28 9.35 18.08 -24.58
CA GLY A 28 8.12 18.76 -24.14
C GLY A 28 6.81 18.15 -24.64
N LYS A 29 6.84 16.98 -25.28
CA LYS A 29 5.61 16.28 -25.75
C LYS A 29 4.84 15.61 -24.63
N LEU A 30 5.50 15.24 -23.53
CA LEU A 30 4.84 14.74 -22.34
C LEU A 30 4.57 15.89 -21.38
N SER A 31 3.32 16.00 -20.95
CA SER A 31 2.94 16.89 -19.85
C SER A 31 3.47 16.38 -18.52
N GLU A 32 3.57 17.29 -17.55
CA GLU A 32 3.92 16.97 -16.16
C GLU A 32 3.02 15.87 -15.58
N HIS A 33 1.72 15.90 -15.93
CA HIS A 33 0.74 14.91 -15.49
C HIS A 33 1.01 13.52 -16.08
N GLU A 34 1.38 13.44 -17.36
CA GLU A 34 1.73 12.17 -18.01
C GLU A 34 3.01 11.60 -17.39
N ILE A 35 4.03 12.43 -17.17
CA ILE A 35 5.28 12.02 -16.50
C ILE A 35 4.99 11.50 -15.09
N MET A 36 4.14 12.19 -14.33
CA MET A 36 3.71 11.74 -13.01
C MET A 36 2.97 10.40 -13.08
N THR A 37 2.08 10.24 -14.05
CA THR A 37 1.30 9.01 -14.24
C THR A 37 2.22 7.82 -14.54
N ILE A 38 3.19 8.00 -15.44
CA ILE A 38 4.20 6.99 -15.77
C ILE A 38 5.05 6.69 -14.52
N GLY A 39 5.54 7.71 -13.81
CA GLY A 39 6.34 7.55 -12.59
C GLY A 39 5.60 6.79 -11.49
N ARG A 40 4.28 6.99 -11.35
CA ARG A 40 3.42 6.24 -10.42
C ARG A 40 3.26 4.78 -10.79
N TYR A 41 3.17 4.48 -12.08
CA TYR A 41 2.99 3.11 -12.57
C TYR A 41 4.26 2.29 -12.32
N TYR A 42 5.43 2.86 -12.61
CA TYR A 42 6.72 2.18 -12.44
C TYR A 42 7.40 2.43 -11.08
N SER A 43 6.73 3.10 -10.14
CA SER A 43 7.28 3.39 -8.82
C SER A 43 7.63 2.08 -8.09
N VAL A 44 8.76 2.04 -7.40
CA VAL A 44 9.07 1.00 -6.43
C VAL A 44 8.03 1.08 -5.33
N ARG A 45 7.09 0.14 -5.38
CA ARG A 45 6.18 -0.19 -4.30
C ARG A 45 6.61 -1.57 -3.84
N GLU A 46 6.84 -1.77 -2.55
CA GLU A 46 7.00 -3.13 -2.05
C GLU A 46 5.70 -3.87 -2.39
N GLU A 47 5.75 -4.95 -3.18
CA GLU A 47 4.55 -5.68 -3.61
C GLU A 47 3.66 -6.05 -2.41
N ASN A 48 4.28 -6.39 -1.27
CA ASN A 48 3.59 -6.66 -0.01
C ASN A 48 2.91 -5.43 0.64
N GLU A 49 3.44 -4.22 0.47
CA GLU A 49 2.85 -3.01 1.05
C GLU A 49 1.58 -2.58 0.30
N MET A 50 1.54 -2.77 -1.02
CA MET A 50 0.34 -2.47 -1.81
C MET A 50 -0.81 -3.42 -1.47
N ASP A 51 -0.51 -4.71 -1.32
CA ASP A 51 -1.50 -5.71 -0.94
C ASP A 51 -2.01 -5.46 0.49
N ALA A 52 -1.13 -5.21 1.46
CA ALA A 52 -1.53 -4.93 2.83
C ALA A 52 -2.38 -3.65 2.94
N THR A 53 -1.99 -2.57 2.25
CA THR A 53 -2.74 -1.30 2.27
C THR A 53 -4.12 -1.46 1.63
N TYR A 54 -4.20 -2.19 0.52
CA TYR A 54 -5.48 -2.51 -0.12
C TYR A 54 -6.39 -3.35 0.78
N LEU A 55 -5.87 -4.42 1.39
CA LEU A 55 -6.60 -5.27 2.32
C LEU A 55 -7.15 -4.45 3.49
N LEU A 56 -6.36 -3.54 4.05
CA LEU A 56 -6.78 -2.65 5.12
C LEU A 56 -7.86 -1.67 4.66
N ALA A 57 -7.72 -1.06 3.47
CA ALA A 57 -8.71 -0.13 2.93
C ALA A 57 -10.09 -0.82 2.75
N VAL A 58 -10.11 -1.99 2.10
CA VAL A 58 -11.33 -2.80 1.92
C VAL A 58 -11.93 -3.18 3.27
N SER A 59 -11.09 -3.53 4.23
CA SER A 59 -11.53 -3.89 5.58
C SER A 59 -12.13 -2.70 6.33
N GLN A 60 -11.47 -1.55 6.32
CA GLN A 60 -11.98 -0.32 6.93
C GLN A 60 -13.33 0.09 6.35
N GLU A 61 -13.51 -0.02 5.03
CA GLU A 61 -14.81 0.24 4.40
C GLU A 61 -15.90 -0.71 4.92
N ASN A 62 -15.62 -2.01 5.00
CA ASN A 62 -16.56 -3.00 5.50
C ASN A 62 -16.91 -2.76 6.97
N LEU A 63 -15.93 -2.46 7.81
CA LEU A 63 -16.12 -2.13 9.22
C LEU A 63 -16.97 -0.87 9.38
N LYS A 64 -16.69 0.17 8.60
CA LYS A 64 -17.42 1.44 8.61
C LYS A 64 -18.88 1.26 8.14
N LYS A 65 -19.11 0.54 7.04
CA LYS A 65 -20.47 0.25 6.52
C LYS A 65 -21.33 -0.50 7.54
N ASN A 66 -20.70 -1.29 8.41
CA ASN A 66 -21.36 -2.06 9.46
C ASN A 66 -21.29 -1.41 10.86
N ASN A 67 -20.82 -0.16 10.96
CA ASN A 67 -20.67 0.58 12.22
C ASN A 67 -19.86 -0.17 13.30
N PHE A 68 -18.86 -0.94 12.90
CA PHE A 68 -17.98 -1.62 13.84
C PHE A 68 -16.97 -0.63 14.42
N GLU A 69 -17.02 -0.43 15.74
CA GLU A 69 -16.16 0.53 16.48
C GLU A 69 -15.55 -0.05 17.76
N ASN A 70 -15.70 -1.36 18.00
CA ASN A 70 -15.23 -2.02 19.23
C ASN A 70 -13.71 -2.27 19.25
N PHE A 71 -12.90 -1.39 18.65
CA PHE A 71 -11.45 -1.54 18.49
C PHE A 71 -10.72 -1.63 19.83
N GLY A 72 -11.05 -0.77 20.79
CA GLY A 72 -10.43 -0.82 22.13
C GLY A 72 -10.72 -2.12 22.87
N GLN A 73 -11.95 -2.64 22.76
CA GLN A 73 -12.33 -3.93 23.36
C GLN A 73 -11.65 -5.11 22.66
N LEU A 74 -11.54 -5.05 21.33
CA LEU A 74 -10.82 -6.04 20.53
C LEU A 74 -9.33 -6.09 20.94
N LEU A 75 -8.68 -4.93 21.06
CA LEU A 75 -7.29 -4.84 21.51
C LEU A 75 -7.12 -5.41 22.92
N ALA A 76 -8.03 -5.11 23.84
CA ALA A 76 -7.98 -5.65 25.20
C ALA A 76 -8.13 -7.18 25.24
N ALA A 77 -9.00 -7.77 24.40
CA ALA A 77 -9.17 -9.21 24.30
C ALA A 77 -7.95 -9.93 23.70
N LEU A 78 -7.30 -9.29 22.72
CA LEU A 78 -6.03 -9.77 22.16
C LEU A 78 -4.94 -9.70 23.22
N ALA A 79 -4.77 -8.56 23.90
CA ALA A 79 -3.79 -8.40 24.98
C ALA A 79 -4.02 -9.37 26.14
N TYR A 80 -5.27 -9.72 26.47
CA TYR A 80 -5.58 -10.74 27.48
C TYR A 80 -5.13 -12.15 27.06
N SER A 81 -5.18 -12.43 25.74
CA SER A 81 -4.75 -13.71 25.17
C SER A 81 -3.23 -13.83 25.11
N ASP A 82 -2.52 -12.70 25.04
CA ASP A 82 -1.06 -12.58 25.10
C ASP A 82 -0.56 -12.62 26.55
N ARG A 83 -0.43 -13.84 27.09
CA ARG A 83 0.03 -14.06 28.47
C ARG A 83 1.45 -13.56 28.73
N GLU A 84 2.30 -13.55 27.70
CA GLU A 84 3.70 -13.15 27.78
C GLU A 84 3.87 -11.63 27.64
N LYS A 85 2.83 -10.92 27.20
CA LYS A 85 2.81 -9.48 26.94
C LYS A 85 3.90 -9.05 25.96
N CYS A 86 4.20 -9.91 24.99
CA CYS A 86 5.24 -9.66 23.99
C CYS A 86 4.73 -8.87 22.78
N GLY A 87 3.42 -8.61 22.68
CA GLY A 87 2.81 -7.88 21.56
C GLY A 87 2.52 -8.76 20.34
N LEU A 88 2.75 -10.08 20.47
CA LEU A 88 2.63 -11.06 19.40
C LEU A 88 1.69 -12.19 19.82
N LEU A 89 0.91 -12.70 18.86
CA LEU A 89 -0.01 -13.81 19.08
C LEU A 89 -0.05 -14.72 17.86
N ALA A 90 -0.15 -16.03 18.09
CA ALA A 90 -0.34 -16.99 17.01
C ALA A 90 -1.59 -16.62 16.18
N SER A 91 -1.47 -16.72 14.86
CA SER A 91 -2.49 -16.29 13.90
C SER A 91 -3.87 -16.91 14.16
N ASP A 92 -3.91 -18.19 14.54
CA ASP A 92 -5.13 -18.92 14.90
C ASP A 92 -5.86 -18.32 16.11
N LYS A 93 -5.11 -17.87 17.14
CA LYS A 93 -5.66 -17.19 18.31
C LYS A 93 -6.20 -15.82 17.95
N CYS A 94 -5.45 -15.03 17.20
CA CYS A 94 -5.93 -13.74 16.68
C CYS A 94 -7.22 -13.90 15.90
N ARG A 95 -7.28 -14.88 14.99
CA ARG A 95 -8.48 -15.19 14.21
C ARG A 95 -9.66 -15.58 15.09
N THR A 96 -9.43 -16.38 16.13
CA THR A 96 -10.47 -16.81 17.07
C THR A 96 -11.07 -15.62 17.81
N VAL A 97 -10.22 -14.72 18.32
CA VAL A 97 -10.67 -13.47 18.98
C VAL A 97 -11.40 -12.58 17.98
N CYS A 98 -10.87 -12.38 16.78
CA CYS A 98 -11.52 -11.60 15.73
C CYS A 98 -12.95 -12.11 15.43
N LYS A 99 -13.12 -13.43 15.34
CA LYS A 99 -14.44 -14.05 15.12
C LYS A 99 -15.38 -13.90 16.31
N SER A 100 -14.89 -13.95 17.55
CA SER A 100 -15.75 -13.76 18.73
C SER A 100 -16.30 -12.33 18.80
N PHE A 101 -15.57 -11.36 18.26
CA PHE A 101 -16.01 -9.97 18.10
C PHE A 101 -16.96 -9.75 16.91
N ARG A 102 -17.24 -10.78 16.10
CA ARG A 102 -18.09 -10.70 14.91
C ARG A 102 -17.66 -9.58 13.96
N LEU A 103 -16.35 -9.47 13.71
CA LEU A 103 -15.81 -8.56 12.70
C LEU A 103 -16.55 -8.80 11.37
N PRO A 104 -17.17 -7.77 10.77
CA PRO A 104 -17.91 -7.89 9.51
C PRO A 104 -16.94 -7.94 8.33
N LEU A 105 -16.05 -8.93 8.34
CA LEU A 105 -15.05 -9.22 7.32
C LEU A 105 -15.25 -10.66 6.84
N ALA A 106 -15.06 -10.88 5.54
CA ALA A 106 -15.02 -12.23 4.99
C ALA A 106 -13.81 -13.01 5.56
N ASP A 107 -13.92 -14.35 5.63
CA ASP A 107 -12.91 -15.17 6.32
C ASP A 107 -11.54 -15.15 5.63
N ASP A 108 -11.54 -15.12 4.31
CA ASP A 108 -10.39 -14.98 3.43
C ASP A 108 -9.72 -13.62 3.61
N LEU A 109 -10.50 -12.53 3.65
CA LEU A 109 -10.00 -11.18 3.93
C LEU A 109 -9.34 -11.10 5.32
N LEU A 110 -9.97 -11.70 6.34
CA LEU A 110 -9.39 -11.76 7.68
C LEU A 110 -8.08 -12.56 7.70
N ARG A 111 -8.00 -13.69 6.99
CA ARG A 111 -6.75 -14.47 6.89
C ARG A 111 -5.63 -13.69 6.22
N ALA A 112 -5.94 -12.99 5.12
CA ALA A 112 -4.96 -12.18 4.41
C ALA A 112 -4.43 -11.02 5.27
N LEU A 113 -5.30 -10.37 6.06
CA LEU A 113 -4.90 -9.34 7.02
C LEU A 113 -3.96 -9.86 8.11
N LEU A 114 -4.25 -11.05 8.65
CA LEU A 114 -3.41 -11.67 9.67
C LEU A 114 -2.04 -11.98 9.09
N ALA A 115 -1.98 -12.60 7.90
CA ALA A 115 -0.73 -12.88 7.18
C ALA A 115 0.10 -11.60 6.92
N ALA A 116 -0.55 -10.49 6.57
CA ALA A 116 0.13 -9.19 6.39
C ALA A 116 0.71 -8.59 7.70
N CYS A 117 0.30 -9.11 8.84
CA CYS A 117 0.75 -8.69 10.17
C CYS A 117 1.63 -9.75 10.87
N GLU A 118 1.91 -10.87 10.21
CA GLU A 118 2.69 -11.99 10.76
C GLU A 118 4.21 -11.74 10.67
N ASP A 119 4.93 -12.31 11.63
CA ASP A 119 6.38 -12.49 11.55
C ASP A 119 6.74 -13.82 10.83
N CYS A 120 8.04 -14.12 10.75
CA CYS A 120 8.52 -15.36 10.14
C CYS A 120 8.12 -16.66 10.88
N LYS A 121 7.42 -16.54 12.01
CA LYS A 121 6.94 -17.65 12.85
C LYS A 121 5.42 -17.66 12.95
N GLU A 122 4.71 -16.99 12.05
CA GLU A 122 3.23 -16.91 12.03
C GLU A 122 2.62 -16.27 13.29
N HIS A 123 3.39 -15.39 13.95
CA HIS A 123 2.87 -14.56 15.04
C HIS A 123 2.49 -13.18 14.54
N VAL A 124 1.24 -12.82 14.80
CA VAL A 124 0.63 -11.55 14.42
C VAL A 124 0.97 -10.47 15.44
N ASN A 125 1.48 -9.34 14.96
CA ASN A 125 1.49 -8.10 15.74
C ASN A 125 0.05 -7.57 15.87
N TYR A 126 -0.62 -7.93 16.97
CA TYR A 126 -2.03 -7.63 17.15
C TYR A 126 -2.32 -6.14 17.34
N LYS A 127 -1.34 -5.36 17.81
CA LYS A 127 -1.47 -3.90 17.88
C LYS A 127 -1.48 -3.28 16.49
N LYS A 128 -0.53 -3.68 15.63
CA LYS A 128 -0.48 -3.26 14.21
C LYS A 128 -1.79 -3.61 13.50
N LEU A 129 -2.32 -4.82 13.73
CA LEU A 129 -3.60 -5.26 13.17
C LEU A 129 -4.75 -4.33 13.60
N VAL A 130 -4.94 -4.11 14.91
CA VAL A 130 -6.07 -3.30 15.40
C VAL A 130 -5.92 -1.84 14.99
N ASP A 131 -4.72 -1.27 15.09
CA ASP A 131 -4.44 0.11 14.68
C ASP A 131 -4.77 0.29 13.18
N GLY A 132 -4.42 -0.68 12.32
CA GLY A 132 -4.74 -0.67 10.89
C GLY A 132 -6.24 -0.85 10.58
N LEU A 133 -7.00 -1.57 11.40
CA LEU A 133 -8.45 -1.72 11.23
C LEU A 133 -9.23 -0.49 11.73
N ASN A 134 -8.65 0.30 12.64
CA ASN A 134 -9.32 1.41 13.29
C ASN A 134 -9.48 2.61 12.36
N TRP A 135 -10.53 2.59 11.53
CA TRP A 135 -10.88 3.65 10.60
C TRP A 135 -11.27 4.99 11.27
N ARG A 136 -11.50 5.01 12.59
CA ARG A 136 -11.79 6.24 13.35
C ARG A 136 -10.51 7.00 13.68
N GLU A 137 -9.47 6.29 14.10
CA GLU A 137 -8.19 6.89 14.51
C GLU A 137 -7.17 6.94 13.37
N HIS A 138 -7.18 5.93 12.49
CA HIS A 138 -6.24 5.77 11.39
C HIS A 138 -6.99 5.55 10.07
N PRO A 139 -7.83 6.52 9.62
CA PRO A 139 -8.56 6.38 8.37
C PRO A 139 -7.58 6.26 7.21
N ILE A 140 -7.69 5.18 6.43
CA ILE A 140 -7.04 5.11 5.13
C ILE A 140 -7.90 5.95 4.18
N PRO A 141 -7.33 6.98 3.53
CA PRO A 141 -8.04 7.75 2.52
C PRO A 141 -8.67 6.80 1.50
N ALA A 142 -9.89 7.11 1.06
CA ALA A 142 -10.61 6.27 0.11
C ALA A 142 -9.67 5.85 -1.02
N PHE A 143 -9.54 4.54 -1.22
CA PHE A 143 -8.62 3.90 -2.17
C PHE A 143 -9.03 4.16 -3.64
N GLN A 144 -9.68 5.29 -3.92
CA GLN A 144 -9.87 5.78 -5.29
C GLN A 144 -8.52 6.11 -5.94
N THR A 145 -7.47 6.43 -5.16
CA THR A 145 -6.18 6.87 -5.71
C THR A 145 -5.29 5.74 -6.23
N ILE A 146 -5.52 4.46 -5.88
CA ILE A 146 -4.65 3.35 -6.30
C ILE A 146 -5.32 2.44 -7.35
N LEU A 147 -6.65 2.50 -7.48
CA LEU A 147 -7.42 1.69 -8.45
C LEU A 147 -8.10 2.49 -9.57
N MET A 148 -7.90 3.82 -9.70
CA MET A 148 -8.54 4.55 -10.80
C MET A 148 -8.01 4.08 -12.17
N PRO A 149 -8.88 3.55 -13.07
CA PRO A 149 -8.73 3.86 -14.48
C PRO A 149 -8.80 5.39 -14.58
N LEU A 150 -7.86 6.01 -15.30
CA LEU A 150 -7.84 7.41 -15.73
C LEU A 150 -9.25 8.04 -15.70
N GLN A 151 -9.63 8.65 -14.59
CA GLN A 151 -10.74 9.59 -14.56
C GLN A 151 -10.13 10.94 -14.21
N TYR A 152 -10.15 11.74 -15.26
CA TYR A 152 -9.63 13.07 -15.42
C TYR A 152 -10.21 13.99 -14.32
N GLU A 153 -9.41 14.34 -13.33
CA GLU A 153 -9.72 15.42 -12.39
C GLU A 153 -9.36 16.74 -13.08
N ASP A 154 -10.37 17.45 -13.59
CA ASP A 154 -10.29 18.73 -14.32
C ASP A 154 -9.88 19.93 -13.42
N GLY A 155 -9.22 19.66 -12.29
CA GLY A 155 -8.97 20.62 -11.21
C GLY A 155 -7.61 20.48 -10.54
N TRP A 156 -6.58 20.04 -11.26
CA TRP A 156 -5.24 19.86 -10.71
C TRP A 156 -4.59 21.21 -10.32
N SER A 157 -4.18 21.34 -9.05
CA SER A 157 -3.55 22.56 -8.50
C SER A 157 -2.06 22.71 -8.80
N GLY A 158 -1.45 21.75 -9.51
CA GLY A 158 -0.01 21.74 -9.78
C GLY A 158 0.84 21.07 -8.68
N GLU A 159 0.25 20.65 -7.56
CA GLU A 159 0.96 20.03 -6.45
C GLU A 159 0.79 18.49 -6.47
N PRO A 160 1.88 17.71 -6.35
CA PRO A 160 1.76 16.26 -6.27
C PRO A 160 1.10 15.83 -4.93
N PRO A 161 0.08 14.94 -4.94
CA PRO A 161 -0.45 14.29 -3.76
C PRO A 161 0.65 13.60 -2.98
N ALA A 162 0.50 13.57 -1.66
CA ALA A 162 1.46 13.16 -0.66
C ALA A 162 1.81 11.64 -0.63
N LEU A 163 1.82 10.95 -1.77
CA LEU A 163 2.46 9.65 -1.87
C LEU A 163 3.89 9.87 -2.37
N PRO A 164 4.92 9.68 -1.53
CA PRO A 164 6.29 9.87 -1.95
C PRO A 164 6.65 8.74 -2.92
N VAL A 165 6.61 9.02 -4.23
CA VAL A 165 7.29 8.18 -5.23
C VAL A 165 8.78 8.32 -4.95
N LYS A 166 9.33 7.45 -4.10
CA LYS A 166 10.74 7.56 -3.67
C LYS A 166 11.68 7.11 -4.78
N LYS A 167 11.38 5.97 -5.41
CA LYS A 167 12.20 5.37 -6.48
C LYS A 167 11.32 4.82 -7.58
N ILE A 168 11.85 4.73 -8.79
CA ILE A 168 11.17 4.28 -10.00
C ILE A 168 12.01 3.20 -10.68
N LYS A 169 11.39 2.05 -10.99
CA LYS A 169 11.99 0.98 -11.78
C LYS A 169 11.93 1.38 -13.25
N TYR A 170 13.05 1.84 -13.81
CA TYR A 170 13.06 2.31 -15.21
C TYR A 170 13.21 1.19 -16.23
N LEU A 171 13.67 -0.01 -15.83
CA LEU A 171 13.80 -1.14 -16.76
C LEU A 171 12.47 -1.61 -17.34
N PRO A 172 11.41 -1.90 -16.54
CA PRO A 172 10.12 -2.29 -17.08
C PRO A 172 9.53 -1.24 -18.02
N LEU A 173 9.74 0.05 -17.76
CA LEU A 173 9.34 1.12 -18.69
C LEU A 173 10.04 1.00 -20.04
N ILE A 174 11.35 0.75 -20.05
CA ILE A 174 12.10 0.59 -21.30
C ILE A 174 11.60 -0.65 -22.06
N GLU A 175 11.35 -1.75 -21.36
CA GLU A 175 10.81 -2.98 -21.94
C GLU A 175 9.40 -2.76 -22.53
N ASP A 176 8.51 -2.08 -21.81
CA ASP A 176 7.14 -1.79 -22.27
C ASP A 176 7.12 -0.83 -23.48
N VAL A 177 8.08 0.10 -23.59
CA VAL A 177 8.14 1.09 -24.68
C VAL A 177 8.87 0.56 -25.91
N PHE A 178 9.97 -0.17 -25.73
CA PHE A 178 10.86 -0.57 -26.82
C PHE A 178 10.85 -2.08 -27.12
N GLY A 179 10.15 -2.87 -26.30
CA GLY A 179 10.16 -4.34 -26.35
C GLY A 179 11.37 -4.94 -25.63
N SER A 180 11.24 -6.20 -25.21
CA SER A 180 12.37 -6.99 -24.70
C SER A 180 13.34 -7.28 -25.85
N LYS A 181 14.65 -7.14 -25.61
CA LYS A 181 15.65 -7.68 -26.53
C LYS A 181 15.70 -9.20 -26.32
N ASP A 182 15.26 -9.95 -27.34
CA ASP A 182 15.57 -11.37 -27.49
C ASP A 182 17.10 -11.61 -27.62
#